data_AF-A0A0F9NXR1-F1
#
_entry.id   AF-A0A0F9NXR1-F1
#
_cell.length_a   1.000
_cell.length_b   1.000
_cell.length_c   1.000
_cell.angle_alpha   90.00
_cell.angle_beta   90.00
_cell.angle_gamma   90.00
#
_symmetry.space_group_name_H-M   'P 1'
#
loop_
_entity.id
_entity.type
_entity.pdbx_description
1 polymer ?
#
loop_
_entity_poly.entity_id
_entity_poly.type
_entity_poly.pdbx_seq_one_letter_code
_entity_poly.pdbx_strand_id
1 'polypeptide(L)'
;MLNDPEKLYGVYANEEKSLRISDILKNDLQSLIRSNRPQVRIFLGDNGTGKSTHFEFFKQILESYYQNTNFFFEIDLRHIAEKTEEGLWLAIFNQIFESLSKREDIIKILTNYDTRKLRKTFKSSPISKHVKNFGQDSSEDYFYGKEFQKISNIQSFFNGIIDILMENKILTIIAIDEVQQIEKWGEPVFQAFLESFVSSTYDRYMKSNSDSRLFFILSFLVKKPESRKVKYEFLDKQSPGFVSRMKGREIVFNDFSENEHKNALKLIAEITNLSPEECSKFKAETKSKLTYWMTRNNPREFGKYIKKVFKKLDLLKLSASEKREIYEKEARGYIKPVLLTKGYTYIAEKPENVSGYDFDVYANLKQRTIIKKCAFGEIKTTQRKNLKGEVEEFSRWLSDIKKTSVFNHSDNYYFFISPFDPTNATQRILEQYSIEWIKFEPPELIFEVDKEIIDEGIKGPRKIKVNLVTIETPLKSLKIPQLGPGRLRSLEAEKITTIEDLKETNLGILAEKIKGISKKMLLNWKSACEKLINP
;
A
#
# COMPACT_ATOMS: atom_id res chain seq x y z
N MET A 1 -27.82 32.69 -26.29
CA MET A 1 -27.51 31.87 -25.09
C MET A 1 -26.47 32.63 -24.29
N LEU A 2 -26.83 33.07 -23.09
CA LEU A 2 -26.03 33.97 -22.26
C LEU A 2 -24.84 33.21 -21.66
N ASN A 3 -23.64 33.78 -21.84
CA ASN A 3 -22.39 33.35 -21.23
C ASN A 3 -22.50 33.56 -19.71
N ASP A 4 -22.51 32.47 -18.97
CA ASP A 4 -22.37 32.47 -17.52
C ASP A 4 -20.86 32.43 -17.19
N PRO A 5 -20.25 33.53 -16.71
CA PRO A 5 -18.80 33.63 -16.51
C PRO A 5 -18.26 32.70 -15.41
N GLU A 6 -19.14 32.02 -14.66
CA GLU A 6 -18.77 31.04 -13.63
C GLU A 6 -18.74 29.58 -14.11
N LYS A 7 -19.23 29.27 -15.32
CA LYS A 7 -19.11 27.92 -15.90
C LYS A 7 -17.75 27.74 -16.55
N LEU A 8 -16.79 27.23 -15.77
CA LEU A 8 -15.53 26.70 -16.27
C LEU A 8 -15.77 25.62 -17.34
N TYR A 9 -14.92 25.61 -18.36
CA TYR A 9 -15.08 24.83 -19.60
C TYR A 9 -14.92 23.30 -19.44
N GLY A 10 -14.62 22.78 -18.24
CA GLY A 10 -14.27 21.37 -18.04
C GLY A 10 -15.44 20.38 -18.14
N VAL A 11 -15.12 19.10 -18.38
CA VAL A 11 -16.09 18.02 -18.29
C VAL A 11 -16.27 17.69 -16.81
N TYR A 12 -17.38 18.16 -16.24
CA TYR A 12 -17.76 17.76 -14.90
C TYR A 12 -18.24 16.31 -14.95
N ALA A 13 -17.47 15.40 -14.35
CA ALA A 13 -18.06 14.17 -13.87
C ALA A 13 -19.13 14.55 -12.86
N ASN A 14 -20.37 14.25 -13.19
CA ASN A 14 -21.53 14.56 -12.37
C ASN A 14 -22.30 13.25 -12.22
N GLU A 15 -22.11 12.60 -11.07
CA GLU A 15 -22.77 11.34 -10.77
C GLU A 15 -24.30 11.49 -10.71
N GLU A 16 -24.82 12.66 -10.31
CA GLU A 16 -26.26 12.97 -10.33
C GLU A 16 -26.82 13.06 -11.77
N LYS A 17 -25.97 13.35 -12.77
CA LYS A 17 -26.29 13.31 -14.20
C LYS A 17 -25.85 12.01 -14.89
N SER A 18 -25.47 10.98 -14.12
CA SER A 18 -25.01 9.68 -14.63
C SER A 18 -23.77 9.73 -15.55
N LEU A 19 -22.94 10.78 -15.44
CA LEU A 19 -21.68 10.87 -16.17
C LEU A 19 -20.52 10.50 -15.24
N ARG A 20 -20.11 9.22 -15.27
CA ARG A 20 -19.00 8.71 -14.46
C ARG A 20 -17.66 9.01 -15.14
N ILE A 21 -16.61 9.22 -14.34
CA ILE A 21 -15.22 9.37 -14.84
C ILE A 21 -14.81 8.18 -15.70
N SER A 22 -15.24 6.97 -15.32
CA SER A 22 -15.05 5.75 -16.10
C SER A 22 -15.55 5.87 -17.54
N ASP A 23 -16.69 6.52 -17.73
CA ASP A 23 -17.37 6.60 -19.01
C ASP A 23 -16.69 7.66 -19.87
N ILE A 24 -16.25 8.77 -19.27
CA ILE A 24 -15.41 9.78 -19.92
C ILE A 24 -14.13 9.13 -20.46
N LEU A 25 -13.38 8.44 -19.60
CA LEU A 25 -12.11 7.81 -19.98
C LEU A 25 -12.29 6.72 -21.04
N LYS A 26 -13.35 5.91 -20.95
CA LYS A 26 -13.69 4.92 -21.98
C LYS A 26 -14.02 5.58 -23.32
N ASN A 27 -14.81 6.65 -23.31
CA ASN A 27 -15.15 7.41 -24.52
C ASN A 27 -13.91 8.05 -25.14
N ASP A 28 -12.98 8.55 -24.34
CA ASP A 28 -11.73 9.12 -24.83
C ASP A 28 -10.85 8.09 -25.51
N LEU A 29 -10.75 6.89 -24.91
CA LEU A 29 -10.03 5.77 -25.53
C LEU A 29 -10.67 5.36 -26.85
N GLN A 30 -12.00 5.22 -26.89
CA GLN A 30 -12.70 4.90 -28.13
C GLN A 30 -12.51 6.00 -29.18
N SER A 31 -12.54 7.27 -28.77
CA SER A 31 -12.30 8.41 -29.64
C SER A 31 -10.87 8.37 -30.20
N LEU A 32 -9.87 8.17 -29.35
CA LEU A 32 -8.47 8.03 -29.76
C LEU A 32 -8.28 6.95 -30.81
N ILE A 33 -8.88 5.77 -30.59
CA ILE A 33 -8.76 4.62 -31.50
C ILE A 33 -9.46 4.88 -32.83
N ARG A 34 -10.61 5.58 -32.82
CA ARG A 34 -11.36 5.89 -34.05
C ARG A 34 -10.73 7.04 -34.84
N SER A 35 -10.28 8.08 -34.14
CA SER A 35 -9.81 9.31 -34.78
C SER A 35 -8.31 9.32 -35.03
N ASN A 36 -7.55 8.39 -34.43
CA ASN A 36 -6.09 8.34 -34.49
C ASN A 36 -5.43 9.67 -34.10
N ARG A 37 -6.03 10.37 -33.13
CA ARG A 37 -5.55 11.66 -32.64
C ARG A 37 -5.17 11.51 -31.18
N PRO A 38 -4.02 12.07 -30.76
CA PRO A 38 -3.65 12.12 -29.36
C PRO A 38 -4.76 12.71 -28.50
N GLN A 39 -4.95 12.12 -27.32
CA GLN A 39 -5.84 12.65 -26.29
C GLN A 39 -5.02 13.22 -25.15
N VAL A 40 -5.54 14.26 -24.50
CA VAL A 40 -5.00 14.79 -23.25
C VAL A 40 -6.12 15.03 -22.27
N ARG A 41 -5.93 14.60 -21.03
CA ARG A 41 -6.84 14.85 -19.91
C ARG A 41 -6.08 15.45 -18.74
N ILE A 42 -6.70 16.45 -18.12
CA ILE A 42 -6.14 17.12 -16.96
C ILE A 42 -6.99 16.83 -15.73
N PHE A 43 -6.40 16.27 -14.69
CA PHE A 43 -7.05 15.97 -13.44
C PHE A 43 -6.78 17.12 -12.46
N LEU A 44 -7.85 17.82 -12.05
CA LEU A 44 -7.77 18.94 -11.13
C LEU A 44 -8.45 18.58 -9.81
N GLY A 45 -7.74 18.57 -8.70
CA GLY A 45 -8.35 18.35 -7.38
C GLY A 45 -7.36 18.40 -6.23
N ASP A 46 -7.87 18.42 -4.99
CA ASP A 46 -7.04 18.51 -3.79
C ASP A 46 -6.29 17.19 -3.50
N ASN A 47 -5.36 17.23 -2.55
CA ASN A 47 -4.69 16.05 -2.01
C ASN A 47 -5.73 15.11 -1.37
N GLY A 48 -5.80 13.87 -1.84
CA GLY A 48 -6.73 12.87 -1.30
C GLY A 48 -8.12 12.85 -1.94
N THR A 49 -8.33 13.60 -3.02
CA THR A 49 -9.56 13.51 -3.86
C THR A 49 -9.62 12.26 -4.76
N GLY A 50 -8.64 11.37 -4.66
CA GLY A 50 -8.65 10.08 -5.38
C GLY A 50 -8.02 10.08 -6.78
N LYS A 51 -7.34 11.15 -7.22
CA LYS A 51 -6.70 11.24 -8.55
C LYS A 51 -5.88 9.99 -8.92
N SER A 52 -4.96 9.54 -8.06
CA SER A 52 -4.16 8.33 -8.29
C SER A 52 -5.01 7.05 -8.30
N THR A 53 -6.11 6.99 -7.55
CA THR A 53 -7.08 5.89 -7.64
C THR A 53 -7.75 5.84 -9.01
N HIS A 54 -8.01 6.99 -9.63
CA HIS A 54 -8.53 7.03 -11.00
C HIS A 54 -7.49 6.65 -12.04
N PHE A 55 -6.19 6.89 -11.82
CA PHE A 55 -5.13 6.35 -12.66
C PHE A 55 -5.12 4.82 -12.62
N GLU A 56 -5.17 4.25 -11.42
CA GLU A 56 -5.21 2.79 -11.24
C GLU A 56 -6.46 2.17 -11.87
N PHE A 57 -7.62 2.79 -11.67
CA PHE A 57 -8.85 2.34 -12.32
C PHE A 57 -8.77 2.44 -13.85
N PHE A 58 -8.15 3.48 -14.39
CA PHE A 58 -7.92 3.61 -15.82
C PHE A 58 -6.99 2.51 -16.35
N LYS A 59 -5.93 2.18 -15.60
CA LYS A 59 -5.04 1.06 -15.90
C LYS A 59 -5.79 -0.27 -15.96
N GLN A 60 -6.69 -0.53 -15.02
CA GLN A 60 -7.56 -1.72 -15.05
C GLN A 60 -8.49 -1.75 -16.27
N ILE A 61 -9.01 -0.59 -16.72
CA ILE A 61 -9.76 -0.51 -18.00
C ILE A 61 -8.85 -0.88 -19.17
N LEU A 62 -7.62 -0.37 -19.21
CA LEU A 62 -6.68 -0.70 -20.28
C LEU A 62 -6.32 -2.18 -20.30
N GLU A 63 -6.08 -2.77 -19.14
CA GLU A 63 -5.78 -4.19 -18.96
C GLU A 63 -6.98 -5.11 -19.22
N SER A 64 -8.22 -4.62 -19.18
CA SER A 64 -9.40 -5.44 -19.49
C SER A 64 -9.78 -5.40 -20.96
N TYR A 65 -9.64 -4.24 -21.63
CA TYR A 65 -10.08 -4.07 -23.02
C TYR A 65 -8.94 -4.10 -24.04
N TYR A 66 -7.68 -3.89 -23.63
CA TYR A 66 -6.53 -3.71 -24.51
C TYR A 66 -5.31 -4.53 -24.07
N GLN A 67 -5.53 -5.75 -23.57
CA GLN A 67 -4.46 -6.66 -23.13
C GLN A 67 -3.35 -6.76 -24.20
N ASN A 68 -2.10 -6.55 -23.79
CA ASN A 68 -0.90 -6.63 -24.62
C ASN A 68 -0.84 -5.66 -25.83
N THR A 69 -1.73 -4.67 -25.92
CA THR A 69 -1.73 -3.64 -26.97
C THR A 69 -1.59 -2.23 -26.41
N ASN A 70 -1.22 -2.11 -25.13
CA ASN A 70 -0.96 -0.84 -24.48
C ASN A 70 0.36 -0.83 -23.69
N PHE A 71 0.87 0.39 -23.48
CA PHE A 71 2.00 0.68 -22.61
C PHE A 71 1.69 1.90 -21.76
N PHE A 72 1.81 1.76 -20.45
CA PHE A 72 1.47 2.80 -19.48
C PHE A 72 2.76 3.31 -18.81
N PHE A 73 3.17 4.52 -19.18
CA PHE A 73 4.24 5.26 -18.51
C PHE A 73 3.63 6.04 -17.35
N GLU A 74 3.81 5.53 -16.13
CA GLU A 74 3.49 6.25 -14.91
C GLU A 74 4.72 7.06 -14.48
N ILE A 75 4.54 8.37 -14.36
CA ILE A 75 5.58 9.31 -13.93
C ILE A 75 5.10 9.96 -12.63
N ASP A 76 5.63 9.49 -11.52
CA ASP A 76 5.40 10.02 -10.19
C ASP A 76 6.50 11.01 -9.80
N LEU A 77 6.10 12.26 -9.57
CA LEU A 77 7.03 13.36 -9.28
C LEU A 77 7.23 13.60 -7.77
N ARG A 78 6.72 12.74 -6.88
CA ARG A 78 6.81 12.90 -5.42
C ARG A 78 8.25 12.90 -4.88
N HIS A 79 9.13 12.11 -5.48
CA HIS A 79 10.43 11.77 -4.90
C HIS A 79 11.60 12.09 -5.83
N ILE A 80 11.74 13.35 -6.23
CA ILE A 80 12.87 13.79 -7.06
C ILE A 80 13.94 14.45 -6.18
N ALA A 81 15.14 13.87 -6.21
CA ALA A 81 16.26 14.29 -5.37
C ALA A 81 16.85 15.63 -5.82
N GLU A 82 17.04 15.80 -7.13
CA GLU A 82 17.65 16.99 -7.71
C GLU A 82 16.59 17.91 -8.32
N LYS A 83 16.48 19.13 -7.78
CA LYS A 83 15.44 20.12 -8.14
C LYS A 83 15.87 21.01 -9.31
N THR A 84 16.37 20.40 -10.37
CA THR A 84 16.85 21.05 -11.60
C THR A 84 16.11 20.48 -12.80
N GLU A 85 16.27 21.08 -13.98
CA GLU A 85 15.76 20.50 -15.22
C GLU A 85 16.43 19.15 -15.52
N GLU A 86 17.74 19.04 -15.29
CA GLU A 86 18.50 17.78 -15.46
C GLU A 86 17.97 16.69 -14.52
N GLY A 87 17.79 17.01 -13.23
CA GLY A 87 17.20 16.11 -12.24
C GLY A 87 15.80 15.63 -12.62
N LEU A 88 14.97 16.50 -13.20
CA LEU A 88 13.65 16.15 -13.70
C LEU A 88 13.73 15.15 -14.87
N TRP A 89 14.56 15.42 -15.88
CA TRP A 89 14.72 14.52 -17.02
C TRP A 89 15.29 13.17 -16.61
N LEU A 90 16.22 13.13 -15.66
CA LEU A 90 16.74 11.88 -15.10
C LEU A 90 15.67 11.09 -14.35
N ALA A 91 14.82 11.75 -13.56
CA ALA A 91 13.71 11.09 -12.87
C ALA A 91 12.70 10.49 -13.86
N ILE A 92 12.36 11.24 -14.92
CA ILE A 92 11.51 10.77 -16.02
C ILE A 92 12.14 9.56 -16.70
N PHE A 93 13.43 9.65 -17.06
CA PHE A 93 14.17 8.55 -17.68
C PHE A 93 14.12 7.27 -16.84
N ASN A 94 14.45 7.35 -15.55
CA ASN A 94 14.52 6.19 -14.67
C ASN A 94 13.17 5.46 -14.59
N GLN A 95 12.07 6.21 -14.46
CA GLN A 95 10.72 5.63 -14.38
C GLN A 95 10.28 4.97 -15.70
N ILE A 96 10.62 5.58 -16.83
CA ILE A 96 10.40 5.00 -18.16
C ILE A 96 11.22 3.73 -18.34
N PHE A 97 12.51 3.78 -18.00
CA PHE A 97 13.43 2.65 -18.13
C PHE A 97 12.97 1.47 -17.28
N GLU A 98 12.64 1.71 -16.01
CA GLU A 98 12.10 0.69 -15.11
C GLU A 98 10.79 0.10 -15.64
N SER A 99 9.89 0.93 -16.19
CA SER A 99 8.63 0.46 -16.78
C SER A 99 8.88 -0.44 -17.99
N LEU A 100 9.87 -0.10 -18.84
CA LEU A 100 10.26 -0.91 -20.00
C LEU A 100 10.86 -2.26 -19.58
N SER A 101 11.75 -2.26 -18.57
CA SER A 101 12.41 -3.48 -18.08
C SER A 101 11.43 -4.53 -17.54
N LYS A 102 10.24 -4.10 -17.10
CA LYS A 102 9.17 -4.98 -16.60
C LYS A 102 8.29 -5.60 -17.70
N ARG A 103 8.50 -5.23 -18.98
CA ARG A 103 7.64 -5.60 -20.11
C ARG A 103 8.42 -6.33 -21.19
N GLU A 104 8.57 -7.65 -21.00
CA GLU A 104 9.31 -8.53 -21.93
C GLU A 104 8.80 -8.47 -23.38
N ASP A 105 7.49 -8.30 -23.56
CA ASP A 105 6.87 -8.17 -24.88
C ASP A 105 7.41 -6.94 -25.63
N ILE A 106 7.55 -5.81 -24.94
CA ILE A 106 8.12 -4.58 -25.50
C ILE A 106 9.63 -4.70 -25.70
N ILE A 107 10.34 -5.31 -24.75
CA ILE A 107 11.77 -5.57 -24.89
C ILE A 107 12.03 -6.40 -26.14
N LYS A 108 11.22 -7.44 -26.40
CA LYS A 108 11.31 -8.25 -27.63
C LYS A 108 11.09 -7.41 -28.89
N ILE A 109 10.18 -6.45 -28.88
CA ILE A 109 9.99 -5.52 -30.01
C ILE A 109 11.25 -4.68 -30.23
N LEU A 110 11.79 -4.07 -29.16
CA LEU A 110 12.99 -3.22 -29.23
C LEU A 110 14.23 -3.99 -29.70
N THR A 111 14.48 -5.15 -29.09
CA THR A 111 15.63 -6.02 -29.39
C THR A 111 15.52 -6.71 -30.74
N ASN A 112 14.33 -6.87 -31.33
CA ASN A 112 14.15 -7.37 -32.69
C ASN A 112 14.02 -6.27 -33.75
N TYR A 113 13.91 -5.00 -33.35
CA TYR A 113 13.73 -3.88 -34.27
C TYR A 113 14.91 -3.70 -35.23
N ASP A 114 14.65 -3.30 -36.48
CA ASP A 114 15.70 -3.13 -37.49
C ASP A 114 16.72 -2.06 -37.03
N THR A 115 18.01 -2.43 -36.99
CA THR A 115 19.08 -1.56 -36.48
C THR A 115 19.24 -0.27 -37.29
N ARG A 116 18.98 -0.29 -38.61
CA ARG A 116 19.04 0.93 -39.43
C ARG A 116 17.86 1.85 -39.13
N LYS A 117 16.68 1.29 -38.84
CA LYS A 117 15.52 2.06 -38.37
C LYS A 117 15.76 2.64 -36.98
N LEU A 118 16.28 1.86 -36.03
CA LEU A 118 16.64 2.35 -34.69
C LEU A 118 17.54 3.60 -34.77
N ARG A 119 18.59 3.56 -35.60
CA ARG A 119 19.50 4.70 -35.80
C ARG A 119 18.80 5.96 -36.30
N LYS A 120 17.78 5.80 -37.16
CA LYS A 120 16.97 6.92 -37.66
C LYS A 120 16.03 7.44 -36.57
N THR A 121 15.40 6.56 -35.82
CA THR A 121 14.43 6.88 -34.76
C THR A 121 15.10 7.61 -33.59
N PHE A 122 16.17 7.05 -33.04
CA PHE A 122 16.87 7.64 -31.88
C PHE A 122 17.86 8.74 -32.26
N LYS A 123 18.18 8.90 -33.55
CA LYS A 123 19.20 9.86 -34.06
C LYS A 123 20.57 9.75 -33.36
N SER A 124 20.86 8.59 -32.77
CA SER A 124 22.06 8.32 -31.98
C SER A 124 22.46 6.85 -32.10
N SER A 125 23.67 6.61 -32.65
CA SER A 125 24.21 5.26 -32.81
C SER A 125 24.48 4.55 -31.47
N PRO A 126 25.06 5.21 -30.44
CA PRO A 126 25.18 4.62 -29.12
C PRO A 126 23.84 4.19 -28.52
N ILE A 127 22.85 5.10 -28.48
CA ILE A 127 21.51 4.78 -27.93
C ILE A 127 20.89 3.59 -28.67
N SER A 128 20.95 3.59 -30.00
CA SER A 128 20.39 2.51 -30.82
C SER A 128 21.03 1.15 -30.53
N LYS A 129 22.35 1.12 -30.31
CA LYS A 129 23.09 -0.10 -29.97
C LYS A 129 22.63 -0.65 -28.61
N HIS A 130 22.52 0.22 -27.60
CA HIS A 130 22.14 -0.19 -26.27
C HIS A 130 20.64 -0.55 -26.17
N VAL A 131 19.75 0.14 -26.89
CA VAL A 131 18.35 -0.28 -27.05
C VAL A 131 18.22 -1.69 -27.65
N LYS A 132 19.07 -2.04 -28.62
CA LYS A 132 19.09 -3.38 -29.24
C LYS A 132 19.54 -4.48 -28.27
N ASN A 133 20.29 -4.10 -27.23
CA ASN A 133 20.87 -4.98 -26.22
C ASN A 133 20.20 -4.80 -24.85
N PHE A 134 18.95 -4.33 -24.82
CA PHE A 134 18.20 -4.12 -23.58
C PHE A 134 18.19 -5.39 -22.72
N GLY A 135 18.42 -5.24 -21.42
CA GLY A 135 18.53 -6.36 -20.47
C GLY A 135 19.91 -7.02 -20.37
N GLN A 136 20.93 -6.49 -21.03
CA GLN A 136 22.33 -6.87 -20.81
C GLN A 136 23.05 -5.84 -19.93
N ASP A 137 23.94 -6.28 -19.04
CA ASP A 137 24.70 -5.42 -18.11
C ASP A 137 25.38 -4.23 -18.82
N SER A 138 26.03 -4.49 -19.96
CA SER A 138 26.70 -3.45 -20.75
C SER A 138 25.75 -2.37 -21.29
N SER A 139 24.47 -2.68 -21.43
CA SER A 139 23.44 -1.71 -21.79
C SER A 139 22.98 -0.88 -20.60
N GLU A 140 22.82 -1.52 -19.44
CA GLU A 140 22.47 -0.81 -18.21
C GLU A 140 23.57 0.17 -17.82
N ASP A 141 24.83 -0.24 -17.88
CA ASP A 141 25.99 0.62 -17.60
C ASP A 141 26.02 1.88 -18.49
N TYR A 142 25.67 1.75 -19.76
CA TYR A 142 25.58 2.89 -20.67
C TYR A 142 24.46 3.85 -20.27
N PHE A 143 23.27 3.33 -19.99
CA PHE A 143 22.10 4.14 -19.65
C PHE A 143 22.24 4.84 -18.29
N TYR A 144 22.95 4.24 -17.33
CA TYR A 144 23.30 4.90 -16.07
C TYR A 144 24.57 5.76 -16.16
N GLY A 145 25.29 5.70 -17.28
CA GLY A 145 26.53 6.43 -17.49
C GLY A 145 26.35 7.93 -17.76
N LYS A 146 27.35 8.74 -17.34
CA LYS A 146 27.35 10.20 -17.51
C LYS A 146 27.16 10.67 -18.96
N GLU A 147 27.58 9.87 -19.93
CA GLU A 147 27.41 10.21 -21.35
C GLU A 147 25.94 10.25 -21.76
N PHE A 148 25.13 9.31 -21.24
CA PHE A 148 23.70 9.21 -21.55
C PHE A 148 22.87 10.26 -20.80
N GLN A 149 23.28 10.65 -19.59
CA GLN A 149 22.53 11.55 -18.70
C GLN A 149 22.26 12.97 -19.24
N LYS A 150 22.83 13.34 -20.40
CA LYS A 150 22.50 14.60 -21.08
C LYS A 150 21.02 14.65 -21.46
N ILE A 151 20.35 15.78 -21.18
CA ILE A 151 18.93 16.01 -21.48
C ILE A 151 18.56 15.63 -22.93
N SER A 152 19.38 16.02 -23.91
CA SER A 152 19.13 15.72 -25.33
C SER A 152 19.13 14.22 -25.65
N ASN A 153 19.96 13.43 -24.96
CA ASN A 153 20.01 11.98 -25.11
C ASN A 153 18.78 11.33 -24.47
N ILE A 154 18.39 11.77 -23.28
CA ILE A 154 17.17 11.32 -22.59
C ILE A 154 15.93 11.62 -23.44
N GLN A 155 15.83 12.84 -23.98
CA GLN A 155 14.76 13.24 -24.89
C GLN A 155 14.74 12.38 -26.15
N SER A 156 15.90 12.11 -26.75
CA SER A 156 16.02 11.27 -27.94
C SER A 156 15.60 9.83 -27.66
N PHE A 157 15.99 9.29 -26.50
CA PHE A 157 15.56 7.98 -26.03
C PHE A 157 14.04 7.93 -25.82
N PHE A 158 13.49 8.82 -25.00
CA PHE A 158 12.06 8.87 -24.71
C PHE A 158 11.20 8.97 -25.98
N ASN A 159 11.53 9.93 -26.84
CA ASN A 159 10.81 10.11 -28.09
C ASN A 159 10.95 8.90 -29.02
N GLY A 160 12.14 8.31 -29.11
CA GLY A 160 12.38 7.14 -29.95
C GLY A 160 11.61 5.91 -29.46
N ILE A 161 11.46 5.74 -28.15
CA ILE A 161 10.60 4.70 -27.58
C ILE A 161 9.14 4.93 -27.98
N ILE A 162 8.61 6.15 -27.83
CA ILE A 162 7.23 6.45 -28.22
C ILE A 162 7.03 6.23 -29.73
N ASP A 163 7.95 6.70 -30.58
CA ASP A 163 7.86 6.48 -32.03
C ASP A 163 7.72 4.98 -32.36
N ILE A 164 8.55 4.12 -31.74
CA ILE A 164 8.50 2.67 -31.97
C ILE A 164 7.17 2.09 -31.48
N LEU A 165 6.69 2.49 -30.30
CA LEU A 165 5.40 2.01 -29.79
C LEU A 165 4.25 2.40 -30.73
N MET A 166 4.25 3.63 -31.23
CA MET A 166 3.26 4.12 -32.20
C MET A 166 3.32 3.36 -33.52
N GLU A 167 4.53 3.15 -34.06
CA GLU A 167 4.74 2.37 -35.30
C GLU A 167 4.22 0.94 -35.18
N ASN A 168 4.34 0.33 -33.99
CA ASN A 168 3.81 -1.00 -33.68
C ASN A 168 2.34 -0.99 -33.24
N LYS A 169 1.64 0.15 -33.38
CA LYS A 169 0.23 0.32 -33.02
C LYS A 169 -0.07 0.05 -31.53
N ILE A 170 0.91 0.26 -30.66
CA ILE A 170 0.74 0.12 -29.21
C ILE A 170 0.17 1.42 -28.65
N LEU A 171 -0.99 1.32 -27.99
CA LEU A 171 -1.60 2.43 -27.26
C LEU A 171 -0.66 2.88 -26.14
N THR A 172 -0.12 4.08 -26.25
CA THR A 172 0.83 4.61 -25.28
C THR A 172 0.15 5.63 -24.40
N ILE A 173 0.21 5.41 -23.09
CA ILE A 173 -0.34 6.30 -22.07
C ILE A 173 0.82 6.90 -21.29
N ILE A 174 0.80 8.21 -21.11
CA ILE A 174 1.75 8.93 -20.26
C ILE A 174 0.95 9.64 -19.19
N ALA A 175 1.01 9.09 -17.97
CA ALA A 175 0.31 9.60 -16.81
C ALA A 175 1.32 10.25 -15.86
N ILE A 176 1.19 11.55 -15.64
CA ILE A 176 2.07 12.33 -14.78
C ILE A 176 1.30 12.72 -13.52
N ASP A 177 1.72 12.20 -12.38
CA ASP A 177 1.14 12.55 -11.07
C ASP A 177 1.98 13.60 -10.34
N GLU A 178 1.34 14.30 -9.40
CA GLU A 178 2.01 15.17 -8.43
C GLU A 178 2.78 16.35 -9.05
N VAL A 179 2.26 16.93 -10.13
CA VAL A 179 2.87 18.06 -10.86
C VAL A 179 3.18 19.27 -9.95
N GLN A 180 2.45 19.43 -8.85
CA GLN A 180 2.72 20.44 -7.81
C GLN A 180 4.13 20.39 -7.22
N GLN A 181 4.86 19.28 -7.34
CA GLN A 181 6.22 19.22 -6.84
C GLN A 181 7.16 20.07 -7.70
N ILE A 182 7.02 20.01 -9.03
CA ILE A 182 7.81 20.83 -9.96
C ILE A 182 7.44 22.31 -9.82
N GLU A 183 6.15 22.62 -9.60
CA GLU A 183 5.68 24.00 -9.39
C GLU A 183 6.43 24.71 -8.26
N LYS A 184 6.84 23.98 -7.22
CA LYS A 184 7.58 24.53 -6.07
C LYS A 184 9.05 24.83 -6.37
N TRP A 185 9.59 24.34 -7.48
CA TRP A 185 11.02 24.50 -7.80
C TRP A 185 11.32 25.78 -8.58
N GLY A 186 10.29 26.47 -9.07
CA GLY A 186 10.41 27.78 -9.72
C GLY A 186 9.88 27.80 -11.16
N GLU A 187 9.61 29.01 -11.65
CA GLU A 187 9.00 29.23 -12.98
C GLU A 187 9.81 28.59 -14.13
N PRO A 188 11.15 28.72 -14.23
CA PRO A 188 11.88 28.20 -15.40
C PRO A 188 11.78 26.68 -15.56
N VAL A 189 11.92 25.91 -14.48
CA VAL A 189 11.85 24.44 -14.53
C VAL A 189 10.44 23.97 -14.81
N PHE A 190 9.44 24.63 -14.21
CA PHE A 190 8.04 24.32 -14.45
C PHE A 190 7.59 24.65 -15.88
N GLN A 191 8.03 25.78 -16.42
CA GLN A 191 7.80 26.15 -17.82
C GLN A 191 8.48 25.16 -18.77
N ALA A 192 9.74 24.80 -18.53
CA ALA A 192 10.46 23.80 -19.33
C ALA A 192 9.72 22.44 -19.32
N PHE A 193 9.21 22.02 -18.17
CA PHE A 193 8.37 20.82 -18.08
C PHE A 193 7.10 20.92 -18.95
N LEU A 194 6.32 22.00 -18.85
CA LEU A 194 5.08 22.13 -19.62
C LEU A 194 5.31 22.31 -21.13
N GLU A 195 6.34 23.07 -21.51
CA GLU A 195 6.61 23.37 -22.92
C GLU A 195 7.49 22.30 -23.57
N SER A 196 8.68 22.07 -23.03
CA SER A 196 9.70 21.20 -23.65
C SER A 196 9.38 19.71 -23.53
N PHE A 197 8.62 19.31 -22.49
CA PHE A 197 8.19 17.92 -22.33
C PHE A 197 6.74 17.73 -22.76
N VAL A 198 5.78 18.28 -22.01
CA VAL A 198 4.35 17.96 -22.21
C VAL A 198 3.85 18.45 -23.57
N SER A 199 3.96 19.75 -23.84
CA SER A 199 3.44 20.36 -25.06
C SER A 199 4.19 19.91 -26.31
N SER A 200 5.53 19.86 -26.26
CA SER A 200 6.37 19.38 -27.34
C SER A 200 6.03 17.93 -27.73
N THR A 201 5.88 17.03 -26.74
CA THR A 201 5.51 15.64 -27.01
C THR A 201 4.11 15.54 -27.60
N TYR A 202 3.12 16.23 -27.02
CA TYR A 202 1.76 16.23 -27.55
C TYR A 202 1.69 16.76 -28.99
N ASP A 203 2.35 17.89 -29.28
CA ASP A 203 2.35 18.52 -30.61
C ASP A 203 3.03 17.67 -31.68
N ARG A 204 4.13 16.99 -31.32
CA ARG A 204 4.84 16.08 -32.21
C ARG A 204 3.90 15.03 -32.82
N TYR A 205 3.02 14.47 -31.99
CA TYR A 205 2.10 13.41 -32.43
C TYR A 205 0.74 13.94 -32.86
N MET A 206 0.36 15.17 -32.51
CA MET A 206 -0.86 15.80 -33.06
C MET A 206 -0.73 16.16 -34.53
N LYS A 207 0.47 16.56 -34.97
CA LYS A 207 0.75 16.94 -36.36
C LYS A 207 1.04 15.73 -37.25
N SER A 208 1.13 14.53 -36.68
CA SER A 208 1.44 13.34 -37.45
C SER A 208 0.22 12.90 -38.27
N ASN A 209 0.44 12.60 -39.55
CA ASN A 209 -0.55 11.93 -40.41
C ASN A 209 -0.68 10.43 -40.09
N SER A 210 0.10 9.90 -39.14
CA SER A 210 0.08 8.49 -38.74
C SER A 210 -0.94 8.19 -37.64
N ASP A 211 -1.31 6.91 -37.51
CA ASP A 211 -2.16 6.36 -36.45
C ASP A 211 -1.60 6.69 -35.04
N SER A 212 -1.92 7.87 -34.52
CA SER A 212 -1.34 8.37 -33.27
C SER A 212 -2.15 7.87 -32.08
N ARG A 213 -1.62 6.87 -31.38
CA ARG A 213 -2.26 6.19 -30.24
C ARG A 213 -1.72 6.69 -28.90
N LEU A 214 -1.69 8.01 -28.72
CA LEU A 214 -1.10 8.65 -27.54
C LEU A 214 -2.16 9.23 -26.60
N PHE A 215 -2.10 8.88 -25.32
CA PHE A 215 -2.97 9.44 -24.29
C PHE A 215 -2.13 10.08 -23.18
N PHE A 216 -2.26 11.39 -23.02
CA PHE A 216 -1.65 12.13 -21.91
C PHE A 216 -2.63 12.33 -20.76
N ILE A 217 -2.18 12.09 -19.54
CA ILE A 217 -2.89 12.43 -18.31
C ILE A 217 -1.97 13.24 -17.41
N LEU A 218 -2.43 14.39 -16.94
CA LEU A 218 -1.69 15.21 -15.99
C LEU A 218 -2.54 15.52 -14.77
N SER A 219 -1.99 15.34 -13.57
CA SER A 219 -2.65 15.58 -12.31
C SER A 219 -2.08 16.82 -11.61
N PHE A 220 -2.93 17.83 -11.41
CA PHE A 220 -2.59 19.06 -10.70
C PHE A 220 -3.32 19.16 -9.36
N LEU A 221 -2.64 19.76 -8.40
CA LEU A 221 -3.21 20.11 -7.11
C LEU A 221 -4.05 21.39 -7.21
N VAL A 222 -5.32 21.29 -6.82
CA VAL A 222 -6.21 22.45 -6.68
C VAL A 222 -6.99 22.30 -5.36
N LYS A 223 -6.71 23.16 -4.39
CA LYS A 223 -7.26 23.04 -3.02
C LYS A 223 -8.76 23.30 -2.94
N LYS A 224 -9.29 24.21 -3.75
CA LYS A 224 -10.70 24.58 -3.73
C LYS A 224 -11.25 24.86 -5.12
N PRO A 225 -12.56 24.66 -5.37
CA PRO A 225 -13.19 24.99 -6.64
C PRO A 225 -12.91 26.42 -7.13
N GLU A 226 -12.94 27.41 -6.24
CA GLU A 226 -12.77 28.82 -6.61
C GLU A 226 -11.32 29.13 -6.97
N SER A 227 -10.35 28.37 -6.42
CA SER A 227 -8.92 28.50 -6.75
C SER A 227 -8.56 27.97 -8.13
N ARG A 228 -9.52 27.39 -8.88
CA ARG A 228 -9.31 26.93 -10.26
C ARG A 228 -8.96 28.07 -11.18
N LYS A 229 -9.67 29.20 -11.10
CA LYS A 229 -9.40 30.36 -11.94
C LYS A 229 -7.95 30.81 -11.78
N VAL A 230 -7.49 30.90 -10.54
CA VAL A 230 -6.09 31.22 -10.20
C VAL A 230 -5.13 30.18 -10.78
N LYS A 231 -5.48 28.89 -10.72
CA LYS A 231 -4.66 27.82 -11.31
C LYS A 231 -4.57 27.95 -12.84
N TYR A 232 -5.67 28.24 -13.52
CA TYR A 232 -5.67 28.48 -14.96
C TYR A 232 -4.85 29.70 -15.33
N GLU A 233 -5.05 30.83 -14.65
CA GLU A 233 -4.28 32.06 -14.89
C GLU A 233 -2.78 31.83 -14.65
N PHE A 234 -2.43 31.07 -13.62
CA PHE A 234 -1.06 30.63 -13.40
C PHE A 234 -0.54 29.80 -14.57
N LEU A 235 -1.24 28.73 -14.97
CA LEU A 235 -0.82 27.88 -16.10
C LEU A 235 -0.73 28.66 -17.41
N ASP A 236 -1.64 29.61 -17.65
CA ASP A 236 -1.69 30.43 -18.86
C ASP A 236 -0.51 31.39 -18.91
N LYS A 237 -0.14 31.98 -17.77
CA LYS A 237 1.08 32.77 -17.64
C LYS A 237 2.34 31.94 -17.93
N GLN A 238 2.42 30.70 -17.44
CA GLN A 238 3.61 29.86 -17.61
C GLN A 238 3.71 29.22 -19.00
N SER A 239 2.57 28.82 -19.57
CA SER A 239 2.49 28.07 -20.83
C SER A 239 1.12 28.29 -21.49
N PRO A 240 0.93 29.41 -22.23
CA PRO A 240 -0.33 29.71 -22.90
C PRO A 240 -0.71 28.64 -23.93
N GLY A 241 0.30 28.07 -24.59
CA GLY A 241 0.12 26.97 -25.53
C GLY A 241 -0.51 25.75 -24.84
N PHE A 242 0.02 25.34 -23.69
CA PHE A 242 -0.53 24.22 -22.92
C PHE A 242 -1.98 24.49 -22.51
N VAL A 243 -2.29 25.68 -21.99
CA VAL A 243 -3.65 26.06 -21.59
C VAL A 243 -4.63 25.95 -22.76
N SER A 244 -4.25 26.41 -23.95
CA SER A 244 -5.08 26.29 -25.15
C SER A 244 -5.45 24.84 -25.49
N ARG A 245 -4.56 23.88 -25.21
CA ARG A 245 -4.76 22.43 -25.49
C ARG A 245 -5.61 21.75 -24.42
N MET A 246 -5.44 22.12 -23.15
CA MET A 246 -6.19 21.50 -22.06
C MET A 246 -7.62 22.03 -21.91
N LYS A 247 -7.88 23.26 -22.35
CA LYS A 247 -9.18 23.92 -22.13
C LYS A 247 -10.34 23.06 -22.61
N GLY A 248 -11.21 22.70 -21.67
CA GLY A 248 -12.38 21.85 -21.89
C GLY A 248 -12.11 20.35 -21.86
N ARG A 249 -10.91 19.95 -21.43
CA ARG A 249 -10.49 18.55 -21.30
C ARG A 249 -10.19 18.13 -19.88
N GLU A 250 -10.58 18.95 -18.92
CA GLU A 250 -10.27 18.77 -17.52
C GLU A 250 -11.35 17.93 -16.85
N ILE A 251 -10.91 16.97 -16.04
CA ILE A 251 -11.74 16.27 -15.07
C ILE A 251 -11.49 16.91 -13.72
N VAL A 252 -12.56 17.45 -13.17
CA VAL A 252 -12.52 18.21 -11.94
C VAL A 252 -12.99 17.30 -10.80
N PHE A 253 -12.06 16.92 -9.95
CA PHE A 253 -12.34 16.19 -8.73
C PHE A 253 -12.80 17.17 -7.67
N ASN A 254 -14.03 16.98 -7.24
CA ASN A 254 -14.59 17.68 -6.09
C ASN A 254 -14.44 16.79 -4.86
N ASP A 255 -14.54 17.47 -3.74
CA ASP A 255 -14.88 16.86 -2.47
C ASP A 255 -16.21 16.09 -2.55
N PHE A 256 -16.36 15.04 -1.74
CA PHE A 256 -17.61 14.28 -1.70
C PHE A 256 -18.77 15.15 -1.20
N SER A 257 -19.86 15.16 -1.93
CA SER A 257 -21.17 15.66 -1.49
C SER A 257 -21.75 14.79 -0.37
N GLU A 258 -22.77 15.31 0.32
CA GLU A 258 -23.50 14.53 1.33
C GLU A 258 -24.10 13.24 0.76
N ASN A 259 -24.63 13.30 -0.46
CA ASN A 259 -25.21 12.14 -1.13
C ASN A 259 -24.13 11.11 -1.49
N GLU A 260 -22.97 11.54 -1.98
CA GLU A 260 -21.83 10.64 -2.25
C GLU A 260 -21.32 9.96 -0.98
N HIS A 261 -21.25 10.68 0.15
CA HIS A 261 -20.93 10.06 1.44
C HIS A 261 -21.94 8.98 1.86
N LYS A 262 -23.24 9.25 1.71
CA LYS A 262 -24.31 8.28 2.02
C LYS A 262 -24.25 7.06 1.11
N ASN A 263 -24.05 7.28 -0.19
CA ASN A 263 -23.91 6.22 -1.19
C ASN A 263 -22.68 5.36 -0.91
N ALA A 264 -21.54 5.99 -0.58
CA ALA A 264 -20.32 5.28 -0.22
C ALA A 264 -20.51 4.42 1.03
N LEU A 265 -21.16 4.92 2.09
CA LEU A 265 -21.45 4.10 3.27
C LEU A 265 -22.34 2.90 2.97
N LYS A 266 -23.37 3.10 2.14
CA LYS A 266 -24.27 2.03 1.72
C LYS A 266 -23.50 0.96 0.95
N LEU A 267 -22.68 1.38 -0.02
CA LEU A 267 -21.85 0.51 -0.82
C LEU A 267 -20.82 -0.25 0.02
N ILE A 268 -20.17 0.42 0.99
CA ILE A 268 -19.24 -0.23 1.91
C ILE A 268 -19.95 -1.36 2.65
N ALA A 269 -21.13 -1.09 3.23
CA ALA A 269 -21.88 -2.10 3.96
C ALA A 269 -22.28 -3.30 3.09
N GLU A 270 -22.58 -3.08 1.81
CA GLU A 270 -22.93 -4.11 0.82
C GLU A 270 -21.70 -4.96 0.44
N ILE A 271 -20.57 -4.33 0.14
CA ILE A 271 -19.35 -5.03 -0.32
C ILE A 271 -18.69 -5.82 0.82
N THR A 272 -18.79 -5.35 2.06
CA THR A 272 -18.12 -6.00 3.19
C THR A 272 -18.85 -7.20 3.76
N ASN A 273 -19.93 -7.68 3.12
CA ASN A 273 -20.70 -8.86 3.53
C ASN A 273 -21.05 -8.91 5.03
N LEU A 274 -21.27 -7.74 5.64
CA LEU A 274 -21.57 -7.65 7.06
C LEU A 274 -22.91 -8.34 7.33
N SER A 275 -22.99 -9.09 8.42
CA SER A 275 -24.27 -9.61 8.90
C SER A 275 -25.26 -8.46 9.16
N PRO A 276 -26.58 -8.71 9.17
CA PRO A 276 -27.57 -7.68 9.46
C PRO A 276 -27.31 -6.90 10.76
N GLU A 277 -26.77 -7.58 11.78
CA GLU A 277 -26.41 -6.98 13.07
C GLU A 277 -25.18 -6.08 12.96
N GLU A 278 -24.12 -6.55 12.31
CA GLU A 278 -22.89 -5.76 12.08
C GLU A 278 -23.16 -4.55 11.18
N CYS A 279 -24.00 -4.70 10.16
CA CYS A 279 -24.45 -3.61 9.30
C CYS A 279 -25.19 -2.55 10.12
N SER A 280 -26.03 -2.97 11.08
CA SER A 280 -26.76 -2.07 11.97
C SER A 280 -25.80 -1.33 12.92
N LYS A 281 -24.82 -2.02 13.50
CA LYS A 281 -23.76 -1.42 14.34
C LYS A 281 -22.90 -0.44 13.55
N PHE A 282 -22.49 -0.81 12.33
CA PHE A 282 -21.73 0.05 11.42
C PHE A 282 -22.49 1.32 11.06
N LYS A 283 -23.77 1.20 10.68
CA LYS A 283 -24.65 2.34 10.39
C LYS A 283 -24.84 3.24 11.62
N ALA A 284 -25.02 2.68 12.81
CA ALA A 284 -25.16 3.45 14.04
C ALA A 284 -23.88 4.27 14.37
N GLU A 285 -22.71 3.63 14.25
CA GLU A 285 -21.42 4.29 14.52
C GLU A 285 -21.08 5.36 13.47
N THR A 286 -21.53 5.18 12.22
CA THR A 286 -21.29 6.12 11.12
C THR A 286 -22.27 7.29 11.08
N LYS A 287 -23.52 7.09 11.52
CA LYS A 287 -24.59 8.10 11.47
C LYS A 287 -24.28 9.35 12.30
N SER A 288 -23.74 9.20 13.51
CA SER A 288 -23.48 10.33 14.42
C SER A 288 -22.32 11.24 13.99
N LYS A 289 -21.36 10.70 13.22
CA LYS A 289 -20.19 11.43 12.75
C LYS A 289 -20.26 11.77 11.27
N LEU A 290 -21.32 11.36 10.56
CA LEU A 290 -21.53 11.75 9.17
C LEU A 290 -21.41 13.28 9.04
N THR A 291 -22.12 14.04 9.89
CA THR A 291 -22.06 15.51 9.92
C THR A 291 -20.67 16.07 10.19
N TYR A 292 -19.87 15.40 11.02
CA TYR A 292 -18.49 15.79 11.25
C TYR A 292 -17.62 15.56 10.00
N TRP A 293 -17.74 14.42 9.32
CA TRP A 293 -16.97 14.14 8.11
C TRP A 293 -17.48 14.90 6.88
N MET A 294 -18.77 15.25 6.85
CA MET A 294 -19.38 16.21 5.91
C MET A 294 -18.76 17.61 6.00
N THR A 295 -18.12 17.98 7.12
CA THR A 295 -17.37 19.25 7.18
C THR A 295 -15.92 19.13 6.71
N ARG A 296 -15.41 17.91 6.57
CA ARG A 296 -14.03 17.64 6.11
C ARG A 296 -13.94 17.26 4.65
N ASN A 297 -15.04 16.82 4.02
CA ASN A 297 -15.29 16.77 2.58
C ASN A 297 -14.23 16.07 1.69
N ASN A 298 -13.20 15.48 2.28
CA ASN A 298 -12.07 14.87 1.58
C ASN A 298 -12.19 13.33 1.59
N PRO A 299 -12.22 12.66 0.42
CA PRO A 299 -12.37 11.21 0.32
C PRO A 299 -11.33 10.41 1.11
N ARG A 300 -10.06 10.86 1.17
CA ARG A 300 -8.99 10.20 1.95
C ARG A 300 -9.28 10.22 3.44
N GLU A 301 -9.71 11.37 3.96
CA GLU A 301 -10.05 11.53 5.36
C GLU A 301 -11.29 10.70 5.73
N PHE A 302 -12.28 10.65 4.83
CA PHE A 302 -13.42 9.76 4.96
C PHE A 302 -13.00 8.27 4.96
N GLY A 303 -12.12 7.83 4.06
CA GLY A 303 -11.60 6.45 4.08
C GLY A 303 -10.87 6.10 5.38
N LYS A 304 -10.04 7.02 5.93
CA LYS A 304 -9.41 6.84 7.25
C LYS A 304 -10.45 6.70 8.36
N TYR A 305 -11.55 7.43 8.27
CA TYR A 305 -12.65 7.31 9.22
C TYR A 305 -13.30 5.94 9.16
N ILE A 306 -13.66 5.46 7.97
CA ILE A 306 -14.23 4.12 7.78
C ILE A 306 -13.30 3.07 8.39
N LYS A 307 -12.00 3.11 8.08
CA LYS A 307 -11.01 2.19 8.67
C LYS A 307 -11.02 2.21 10.20
N LYS A 308 -11.18 3.39 10.83
CA LYS A 308 -11.29 3.51 12.30
C LYS A 308 -12.57 2.89 12.83
N VAL A 309 -13.69 3.04 12.14
CA VAL A 309 -14.97 2.41 12.51
C VAL A 309 -14.84 0.89 12.44
N PHE A 310 -14.30 0.36 11.35
CA PHE A 310 -14.06 -1.07 11.19
C PHE A 310 -13.15 -1.63 12.29
N LYS A 311 -12.07 -0.91 12.63
CA LYS A 311 -11.22 -1.28 13.79
C LYS A 311 -11.98 -1.25 15.11
N LYS A 312 -12.78 -0.22 15.36
CA LYS A 312 -13.55 -0.07 16.62
C LYS A 312 -14.57 -1.19 16.80
N LEU A 313 -15.14 -1.67 15.70
CA LEU A 313 -16.14 -2.73 15.69
C LEU A 313 -15.52 -4.13 15.59
N ASP A 314 -14.19 -4.26 15.68
CA ASP A 314 -13.44 -5.50 15.49
C ASP A 314 -13.71 -6.23 14.17
N LEU A 315 -14.28 -5.53 13.17
CA LEU A 315 -14.60 -6.07 11.84
C LEU A 315 -13.35 -6.36 10.99
N LEU A 316 -12.17 -5.94 11.45
CA LEU A 316 -10.87 -6.26 10.82
C LEU A 316 -10.13 -7.38 11.57
N LYS A 317 -10.69 -7.91 12.66
CA LYS A 317 -10.06 -8.95 13.44
C LYS A 317 -10.33 -10.29 12.77
N LEU A 318 -9.29 -10.84 12.15
CA LEU A 318 -9.31 -12.22 11.65
C LEU A 318 -9.63 -13.19 12.79
N SER A 319 -10.49 -14.17 12.52
CA SER A 319 -10.72 -15.31 13.40
C SER A 319 -9.43 -16.13 13.58
N ALA A 320 -9.35 -16.96 14.62
CA ALA A 320 -8.18 -17.80 14.86
C ALA A 320 -7.88 -18.75 13.68
N SER A 321 -8.91 -19.24 12.99
CA SER A 321 -8.78 -20.07 11.79
C SER A 321 -8.26 -19.28 10.60
N GLU A 322 -8.77 -18.07 10.33
CA GLU A 322 -8.30 -17.23 9.22
C GLU A 322 -6.85 -16.76 9.45
N LYS A 323 -6.51 -16.40 10.69
CA LYS A 323 -5.11 -16.09 11.06
C LYS A 323 -4.19 -17.28 10.80
N ARG A 324 -4.64 -18.49 11.16
CA ARG A 324 -3.86 -19.72 10.97
C ARG A 324 -3.67 -20.02 9.48
N GLU A 325 -4.73 -19.95 8.68
CA GLU A 325 -4.66 -20.20 7.24
C GLU A 325 -3.73 -19.22 6.53
N ILE A 326 -3.84 -17.92 6.82
CA ILE A 326 -2.96 -16.90 6.24
C ILE A 326 -1.50 -17.14 6.67
N TYR A 327 -1.27 -17.41 7.95
CA TYR A 327 0.08 -17.67 8.45
C TYR A 327 0.70 -18.92 7.82
N GLU A 328 -0.05 -20.02 7.71
CA GLU A 328 0.43 -21.26 7.09
C GLU A 328 0.82 -21.05 5.63
N LYS A 329 0.02 -20.27 4.89
CA LYS A 329 0.31 -19.92 3.51
C LYS A 329 1.61 -19.10 3.38
N GLU A 330 1.78 -18.09 4.24
CA GLU A 330 2.97 -17.23 4.22
C GLU A 330 4.22 -17.98 4.70
N ALA A 331 4.11 -18.80 5.75
CA ALA A 331 5.19 -19.65 6.26
C ALA A 331 5.65 -20.67 5.20
N ARG A 332 4.73 -21.29 4.45
CA ARG A 332 5.07 -22.13 3.29
C ARG A 332 5.78 -21.34 2.20
N GLY A 333 5.32 -20.13 1.91
CA GLY A 333 5.96 -19.22 0.95
C GLY A 333 7.39 -18.86 1.37
N TYR A 334 7.61 -18.61 2.66
CA TYR A 334 8.91 -18.29 3.22
C TYR A 334 9.88 -19.49 3.21
N ILE A 335 9.42 -20.68 3.57
CA ILE A 335 10.30 -21.86 3.67
C ILE A 335 10.62 -22.50 2.33
N LYS A 336 9.75 -22.34 1.31
CA LYS A 336 9.93 -22.96 -0.01
C LYS A 336 11.28 -22.58 -0.66
N PRO A 337 11.70 -21.30 -0.73
CA PRO A 337 13.04 -20.93 -1.20
C PRO A 337 14.16 -21.58 -0.38
N VAL A 338 14.03 -21.65 0.94
CA VAL A 338 15.05 -22.26 1.83
C VAL A 338 15.24 -23.73 1.50
N LEU A 339 14.16 -24.48 1.28
CA LEU A 339 14.20 -25.89 0.89
C LEU A 339 14.82 -26.07 -0.51
N LEU A 340 14.49 -25.20 -1.46
CA LEU A 340 15.10 -25.23 -2.80
C LEU A 340 16.62 -24.99 -2.71
N THR A 341 17.08 -24.01 -1.92
CA THR A 341 18.51 -23.76 -1.69
C THR A 341 19.21 -24.93 -0.99
N LYS A 342 18.52 -25.62 -0.08
CA LYS A 342 19.03 -26.86 0.55
C LYS A 342 19.00 -28.07 -0.41
N GLY A 343 18.56 -27.92 -1.66
CA GLY A 343 18.63 -28.92 -2.71
C GLY A 343 17.46 -29.92 -2.73
N TYR A 344 16.31 -29.58 -2.14
CA TYR A 344 15.09 -30.38 -2.28
C TYR A 344 14.43 -30.10 -3.63
N THR A 345 14.04 -31.16 -4.36
CA THR A 345 13.48 -31.04 -5.72
C THR A 345 11.96 -31.20 -5.76
N TYR A 346 11.38 -31.87 -4.77
CA TYR A 346 9.94 -31.98 -4.57
C TYR A 346 9.55 -31.34 -3.25
N ILE A 347 8.56 -30.46 -3.27
CA ILE A 347 7.98 -29.81 -2.09
C ILE A 347 6.47 -29.97 -2.23
N ALA A 348 5.83 -30.61 -1.25
CA ALA A 348 4.40 -30.88 -1.27
C ALA A 348 3.60 -29.57 -1.16
N GLU A 349 2.51 -29.47 -1.93
CA GLU A 349 1.63 -28.28 -1.92
C GLU A 349 0.68 -28.26 -0.73
N LYS A 350 0.45 -29.42 -0.11
CA LYS A 350 -0.47 -29.63 1.03
C LYS A 350 0.23 -30.44 2.13
N PRO A 351 -0.34 -30.49 3.35
CA PRO A 351 0.14 -31.39 4.38
C PRO A 351 0.20 -32.85 3.88
N GLU A 352 1.19 -33.60 4.34
CA GLU A 352 1.45 -34.98 3.92
C GLU A 352 1.53 -35.89 5.15
N ASN A 353 0.84 -37.04 5.09
CA ASN A 353 0.95 -38.06 6.13
C ASN A 353 2.16 -38.96 5.86
N VAL A 354 3.10 -39.04 6.79
CA VAL A 354 4.26 -39.93 6.71
C VAL A 354 4.33 -40.81 7.94
N SER A 355 4.15 -42.11 7.73
CA SER A 355 4.16 -43.13 8.79
C SER A 355 3.22 -42.80 9.96
N GLY A 356 2.01 -42.32 9.66
CA GLY A 356 0.98 -42.05 10.67
C GLY A 356 1.08 -40.67 11.33
N TYR A 357 1.95 -39.78 10.86
CA TYR A 357 2.10 -38.42 11.35
C TYR A 357 1.90 -37.41 10.21
N ASP A 358 1.09 -36.38 10.45
CA ASP A 358 0.76 -35.34 9.45
C ASP A 358 1.75 -34.18 9.54
N PHE A 359 2.49 -33.94 8.46
CA PHE A 359 3.41 -32.81 8.37
C PHE A 359 2.79 -31.66 7.61
N ASP A 360 2.86 -30.46 8.18
CA ASP A 360 2.51 -29.26 7.44
C ASP A 360 3.42 -29.12 6.21
N VAL A 361 4.74 -29.20 6.38
CA VAL A 361 5.69 -29.07 5.28
C VAL A 361 6.43 -30.38 5.08
N TYR A 362 6.29 -30.96 3.88
CA TYR A 362 7.06 -32.11 3.44
C TYR A 362 7.80 -31.80 2.15
N ALA A 363 9.09 -32.14 2.10
CA ALA A 363 9.88 -32.08 0.89
C ALA A 363 10.80 -33.28 0.79
N ASN A 364 11.18 -33.67 -0.42
CA ASN A 364 12.19 -34.69 -0.63
C ASN A 364 13.08 -34.39 -1.84
N LEU A 365 14.26 -35.00 -1.80
CA LEU A 365 15.17 -35.11 -2.93
C LEU A 365 15.11 -36.54 -3.45
N LYS A 366 14.58 -36.70 -4.67
CA LYS A 366 14.62 -37.97 -5.40
C LYS A 366 15.77 -37.95 -6.39
N GLN A 367 16.57 -39.01 -6.38
CA GLN A 367 17.52 -39.32 -7.45
C GLN A 367 17.08 -40.61 -8.12
N ARG A 368 16.67 -40.51 -9.39
CA ARG A 368 15.94 -41.56 -10.12
C ARG A 368 14.63 -41.90 -9.40
N THR A 369 14.59 -43.00 -8.65
CA THR A 369 13.43 -43.49 -7.89
C THR A 369 13.67 -43.61 -6.39
N ILE A 370 14.90 -43.32 -5.93
CA ILE A 370 15.30 -43.48 -4.52
C ILE A 370 15.23 -42.12 -3.83
N ILE A 371 14.53 -42.06 -2.70
CA ILE A 371 14.53 -40.91 -1.81
C ILE A 371 15.90 -40.84 -1.12
N LYS A 372 16.58 -39.71 -1.26
CA LYS A 372 17.93 -39.49 -0.69
C LYS A 372 17.90 -38.75 0.63
N LYS A 373 16.99 -37.79 0.75
CA LYS A 373 16.73 -37.04 1.98
C LYS A 373 15.33 -36.45 1.95
N CYS A 374 14.77 -36.24 3.12
CA CYS A 374 13.48 -35.61 3.35
C CYS A 374 13.62 -34.39 4.24
N ALA A 375 12.73 -33.41 4.06
CA ALA A 375 12.45 -32.37 5.02
C ALA A 375 11.07 -32.58 5.62
N PHE A 376 10.99 -32.46 6.95
CA PHE A 376 9.75 -32.58 7.72
C PHE A 376 9.60 -31.32 8.58
N GLY A 377 8.51 -30.59 8.38
CA GLY A 377 8.30 -29.28 8.97
C GLY A 377 6.90 -29.12 9.55
N GLU A 378 6.84 -28.37 10.65
CA GLU A 378 5.61 -28.03 11.38
C GLU A 378 5.42 -26.52 11.44
N ILE A 379 4.19 -26.04 11.19
CA ILE A 379 3.84 -24.62 11.23
C ILE A 379 3.02 -24.36 12.49
N LYS A 380 3.56 -23.60 13.44
CA LYS A 380 2.91 -23.37 14.74
C LYS A 380 2.47 -21.94 14.93
N THR A 381 1.16 -21.76 15.07
CA THR A 381 0.51 -20.49 15.46
C THR A 381 0.06 -20.49 16.92
N THR A 382 0.26 -21.60 17.64
CA THR A 382 -0.13 -21.79 19.05
C THR A 382 0.82 -21.05 20.00
N GLN A 383 0.30 -20.62 21.15
CA GLN A 383 1.04 -19.82 22.12
C GLN A 383 2.18 -20.61 22.78
N ARG A 384 3.23 -19.89 23.21
CA ARG A 384 4.51 -20.38 23.77
C ARG A 384 4.41 -21.51 24.80
N LYS A 385 3.35 -21.53 25.62
CA LYS A 385 3.15 -22.50 26.72
C LYS A 385 2.75 -23.90 26.25
N ASN A 386 2.16 -24.02 25.06
CA ASN A 386 1.61 -25.28 24.54
C ASN A 386 2.56 -25.99 23.56
N LEU A 387 3.61 -25.32 23.09
CA LEU A 387 4.55 -25.84 22.08
C LEU A 387 5.37 -27.05 22.56
N LYS A 388 5.59 -27.19 23.88
CA LYS A 388 6.40 -28.28 24.44
C LYS A 388 5.80 -29.65 24.10
N GLY A 389 4.48 -29.82 24.24
CA GLY A 389 3.81 -31.09 23.97
C GLY A 389 3.92 -31.48 22.49
N GLU A 390 3.73 -30.51 21.59
CA GLU A 390 3.83 -30.72 20.14
C GLU A 390 5.27 -31.08 19.71
N VAL A 391 6.30 -30.44 20.30
CA VAL A 391 7.70 -30.77 20.03
C VAL A 391 8.08 -32.15 20.59
N GLU A 392 7.52 -32.55 21.74
CA GLU A 392 7.72 -33.90 22.29
C GLU A 392 7.08 -34.98 21.43
N GLU A 393 5.89 -34.74 20.89
CA GLU A 393 5.20 -35.65 19.97
C GLU A 393 6.01 -35.84 18.68
N PHE A 394 6.45 -34.76 18.05
CA PHE A 394 7.32 -34.79 16.88
C PHE A 394 8.63 -35.54 17.18
N SER A 395 9.24 -35.29 18.34
CA SER A 395 10.49 -35.95 18.76
C SER A 395 10.32 -37.45 19.03
N ARG A 396 9.14 -37.90 19.50
CA ARG A 396 8.81 -39.33 19.62
C ARG A 396 8.71 -39.96 18.24
N TRP A 397 7.97 -39.34 17.32
CA TRP A 397 7.88 -39.81 15.95
C TRP A 397 9.26 -39.92 15.29
N LEU A 398 10.15 -38.93 15.48
CA LEU A 398 11.53 -39.00 14.99
C LEU A 398 12.30 -40.20 15.56
N SER A 399 12.12 -40.46 16.86
CA SER A 399 12.77 -41.58 17.55
C SER A 399 12.31 -42.92 17.00
N ASP A 400 11.04 -43.03 16.61
CA ASP A 400 10.44 -44.25 16.08
C ASP A 400 10.85 -44.47 14.61
N ILE A 401 10.87 -43.42 13.80
CA ILE A 401 11.31 -43.45 12.39
C ILE A 401 12.79 -43.83 12.30
N LYS A 402 13.65 -43.29 13.16
CA LYS A 402 15.09 -43.65 13.18
C LYS A 402 15.33 -45.13 13.47
N LYS A 403 14.39 -45.82 14.13
CA LYS A 403 14.51 -47.24 14.46
C LYS A 403 13.94 -48.18 13.40
N THR A 404 13.02 -47.72 12.55
CA THR A 404 12.12 -48.64 11.82
C THR A 404 11.83 -48.28 10.36
N SER A 405 12.31 -47.14 9.85
CA SER A 405 11.76 -46.55 8.62
C SER A 405 12.74 -46.42 7.45
N VAL A 406 12.24 -46.59 6.23
CA VAL A 406 12.91 -46.25 4.95
C VAL A 406 13.25 -44.77 4.80
N PHE A 407 12.71 -43.91 5.67
CA PHE A 407 12.99 -42.47 5.70
C PHE A 407 14.17 -42.09 6.59
N ASN A 408 14.89 -43.05 7.19
CA ASN A 408 16.06 -42.76 8.03
C ASN A 408 17.29 -42.41 7.17
N HIS A 409 17.46 -41.13 6.87
CA HIS A 409 18.64 -40.61 6.18
C HIS A 409 19.38 -39.61 7.07
N SER A 410 20.72 -39.65 7.02
CA SER A 410 21.61 -38.76 7.80
C SER A 410 21.40 -37.28 7.50
N ASP A 411 20.96 -36.98 6.27
CA ASP A 411 20.86 -35.61 5.76
C ASP A 411 19.42 -35.08 5.79
N ASN A 412 18.53 -35.74 6.54
CA ASN A 412 17.17 -35.26 6.72
C ASN A 412 17.16 -33.93 7.47
N TYR A 413 16.17 -33.12 7.13
CA TYR A 413 15.97 -31.81 7.72
C TYR A 413 14.67 -31.78 8.52
N TYR A 414 14.75 -31.37 9.79
CA TYR A 414 13.62 -31.31 10.70
C TYR A 414 13.49 -29.89 11.21
N PHE A 415 12.31 -29.29 11.15
CA PHE A 415 12.15 -27.91 11.60
C PHE A 415 10.74 -27.59 12.10
N PHE A 416 10.66 -26.55 12.92
CA PHE A 416 9.43 -25.86 13.26
C PHE A 416 9.52 -24.43 12.76
N ILE A 417 8.42 -23.88 12.25
CA ILE A 417 8.29 -22.46 11.91
C ILE A 417 7.18 -21.84 12.76
N SER A 418 7.50 -20.73 13.43
CA SER A 418 6.58 -20.09 14.39
C SER A 418 6.83 -18.59 14.51
N PRO A 419 5.81 -17.78 14.85
CA PRO A 419 6.02 -16.37 15.15
C PRO A 419 6.55 -16.15 16.57
N PHE A 420 6.66 -17.20 17.39
CA PHE A 420 7.11 -17.11 18.78
C PHE A 420 8.49 -17.73 18.99
N ASP A 421 9.21 -17.24 20.00
CA ASP A 421 10.45 -17.88 20.46
C ASP A 421 10.15 -19.09 21.36
N PRO A 422 10.90 -20.20 21.23
CA PRO A 422 10.68 -21.37 22.08
C PRO A 422 11.03 -21.05 23.53
N THR A 423 10.48 -21.82 24.47
CA THR A 423 10.94 -21.78 25.87
C THR A 423 12.27 -22.51 26.01
N ASN A 424 13.03 -22.22 27.08
CA ASN A 424 14.27 -22.96 27.38
C ASN A 424 14.07 -24.48 27.45
N ALA A 425 12.91 -24.94 27.93
CA ALA A 425 12.57 -26.36 27.99
C ALA A 425 12.36 -26.95 26.58
N THR A 426 11.69 -26.20 25.69
CA THR A 426 11.45 -26.61 24.30
C THR A 426 12.75 -26.60 23.50
N GLN A 427 13.57 -25.56 23.68
CA GLN A 427 14.89 -25.40 23.06
C GLN A 427 15.79 -26.61 23.30
N ARG A 428 15.83 -27.13 24.54
CA ARG A 428 16.62 -28.33 24.88
C ARG A 428 16.19 -29.57 24.08
N ILE A 429 14.89 -29.74 23.86
CA ILE A 429 14.36 -30.87 23.08
C ILE A 429 14.73 -30.69 21.61
N LEU A 430 14.54 -29.49 21.05
CA LEU A 430 14.92 -29.19 19.66
C LEU A 430 16.40 -29.48 19.39
N GLU A 431 17.29 -29.04 20.29
CA GLU A 431 18.73 -29.29 20.19
C GLU A 431 19.07 -30.79 20.29
N GLN A 432 18.46 -31.52 21.22
CA GLN A 432 18.68 -32.96 21.40
C GLN A 432 18.35 -33.76 20.13
N TYR A 433 17.33 -33.34 19.37
CA TYR A 433 16.86 -34.04 18.18
C TYR A 433 17.33 -33.43 16.86
N SER A 434 18.18 -32.38 16.93
CA SER A 434 18.66 -31.63 15.75
C SER A 434 17.50 -31.07 14.90
N ILE A 435 16.49 -30.53 15.58
CA ILE A 435 15.33 -29.87 14.97
C ILE A 435 15.60 -28.35 14.94
N GLU A 436 15.53 -27.74 13.76
CA GLU A 436 15.74 -26.29 13.59
C GLU A 436 14.48 -25.51 13.98
N TRP A 437 14.66 -24.39 14.70
CA TRP A 437 13.58 -23.44 14.97
C TRP A 437 13.70 -22.23 14.04
N ILE A 438 12.65 -21.96 13.28
CA ILE A 438 12.59 -20.86 12.34
C ILE A 438 11.59 -19.84 12.87
N LYS A 439 12.11 -18.71 13.34
CA LYS A 439 11.26 -17.58 13.72
C LYS A 439 10.79 -16.86 12.47
N PHE A 440 9.47 -16.82 12.26
CA PHE A 440 8.86 -16.14 11.13
C PHE A 440 7.64 -15.34 11.58
N GLU A 441 7.77 -14.02 11.51
CA GLU A 441 6.72 -13.03 11.82
C GLU A 441 6.38 -12.26 10.54
N PRO A 442 5.29 -12.59 9.83
CA PRO A 442 4.90 -11.86 8.64
C PRO A 442 4.40 -10.45 9.00
N PRO A 443 4.75 -9.42 8.21
CA PRO A 443 4.48 -8.01 8.53
C PRO A 443 2.99 -7.66 8.60
N GLU A 444 2.10 -8.49 8.04
CA GLU A 444 0.66 -8.23 7.95
C GLU A 444 -0.16 -8.86 9.09
N LEU A 445 0.42 -9.80 9.87
CA LEU A 445 -0.26 -10.46 10.98
C LEU A 445 0.26 -9.98 12.34
N ILE A 446 -0.66 -9.53 13.20
CA ILE A 446 -0.35 -9.15 14.59
C ILE A 446 -0.55 -10.37 15.50
N PHE A 447 0.55 -10.84 16.08
CA PHE A 447 0.56 -11.86 17.13
C PHE A 447 0.64 -11.18 18.50
N GLU A 448 -0.34 -11.46 19.37
CA GLU A 448 -0.31 -10.95 20.75
C GLU A 448 0.73 -11.75 21.55
N VAL A 449 1.79 -11.08 22.01
CA VAL A 449 2.80 -11.68 22.90
C VAL A 449 2.29 -11.57 24.33
N ASP A 450 2.21 -12.69 25.05
CA ASP A 450 1.95 -12.68 26.49
C ASP A 450 3.00 -11.79 27.17
N LYS A 451 2.56 -10.78 27.94
CA LYS A 451 3.42 -10.13 28.91
C LYS A 451 3.80 -11.19 29.96
N GLU A 452 4.94 -11.84 29.79
CA GLU A 452 5.54 -12.63 30.87
C GLU A 452 5.72 -11.71 32.08
N ILE A 453 5.12 -12.10 33.21
CA ILE A 453 5.50 -11.60 34.52
C ILE A 453 6.96 -12.04 34.70
N ILE A 454 7.88 -11.11 34.47
CA ILE A 454 9.30 -11.31 34.70
C ILE A 454 9.48 -11.42 36.21
N ASP A 455 9.81 -12.63 36.69
CA ASP A 455 10.36 -12.82 38.02
C ASP A 455 11.82 -12.33 37.98
N GLU A 456 12.13 -11.32 38.79
CA GLU A 456 13.39 -10.58 38.76
C GLU A 456 14.58 -11.44 39.23
N GLY A 457 15.29 -12.04 38.28
CA GLY A 457 16.66 -12.50 38.46
C GLY A 457 17.66 -11.36 38.30
N ILE A 458 18.18 -10.86 39.42
CA ILE A 458 19.15 -9.75 39.54
C ILE A 458 20.41 -9.95 38.68
N LYS A 459 20.75 -8.91 37.88
CA LYS A 459 22.11 -8.30 37.73
C LYS A 459 22.01 -7.03 36.86
N GLY A 460 22.23 -5.85 37.46
CA GLY A 460 22.00 -4.52 36.85
C GLY A 460 23.10 -4.04 35.86
N PRO A 461 23.31 -2.72 35.66
CA PRO A 461 22.48 -1.56 36.04
C PRO A 461 22.12 -0.62 34.87
N ARG A 462 20.89 -0.09 34.85
CA ARG A 462 20.57 1.29 34.43
C ARG A 462 19.15 1.62 34.89
N LYS A 463 19.05 2.40 35.98
CA LYS A 463 17.78 2.88 36.53
C LYS A 463 17.16 3.90 35.57
N ILE A 464 16.14 3.47 34.83
CA ILE A 464 15.03 4.34 34.46
C ILE A 464 13.84 3.83 35.28
N LYS A 465 13.50 4.54 36.37
CA LYS A 465 12.28 4.26 37.14
C LYS A 465 11.08 4.59 36.25
N VAL A 466 10.52 3.58 35.59
CA VAL A 466 9.16 3.65 35.07
C VAL A 466 8.25 3.15 36.18
N ASN A 467 7.56 4.05 36.87
CA ASN A 467 6.48 3.64 37.76
C ASN A 467 5.36 3.09 36.87
N LEU A 468 5.23 1.76 36.81
CA LEU A 468 4.09 1.09 36.18
C LEU A 468 2.83 1.42 36.97
N VAL A 469 1.93 2.22 36.38
CA VAL A 469 0.60 2.49 36.93
C VAL A 469 -0.31 1.33 36.54
N THR A 470 -0.73 0.53 37.52
CA THR A 470 -1.68 -0.58 37.38
C THR A 470 -3.10 -0.15 37.77
N ILE A 471 -4.13 -0.94 37.42
CA ILE A 471 -5.54 -0.66 37.76
C ILE A 471 -5.81 -0.54 39.27
N GLU A 472 -5.04 -1.25 40.09
CA GLU A 472 -5.09 -1.19 41.56
C GLU A 472 -4.37 0.04 42.15
N THR A 473 -3.75 0.87 41.30
CA THR A 473 -2.97 2.02 41.78
C THR A 473 -3.91 3.02 42.49
N PRO A 474 -3.59 3.41 43.74
CA PRO A 474 -4.40 4.38 44.48
C PRO A 474 -4.47 5.73 43.77
N LEU A 475 -5.65 6.34 43.67
CA LEU A 475 -5.81 7.66 43.02
C LEU A 475 -4.93 8.74 43.67
N LYS A 476 -4.65 8.61 44.97
CA LYS A 476 -3.78 9.52 45.73
C LYS A 476 -2.32 9.54 45.27
N SER A 477 -1.84 8.49 44.60
CA SER A 477 -0.46 8.43 44.08
C SER A 477 -0.32 8.97 42.65
N LEU A 478 -1.44 9.38 42.02
CA LEU A 478 -1.48 9.82 40.62
C LEU A 478 -1.59 11.34 40.51
N LYS A 479 -0.86 11.92 39.54
CA LYS A 479 -1.03 13.33 39.16
C LYS A 479 -2.11 13.47 38.09
N ILE A 480 -3.38 13.46 38.50
CA ILE A 480 -4.52 13.63 37.59
C ILE A 480 -4.90 15.12 37.49
N PRO A 481 -4.94 15.72 36.28
CA PRO A 481 -5.32 17.12 36.12
C PRO A 481 -6.68 17.44 36.75
N GLN A 482 -6.74 18.52 37.53
CA GLN A 482 -7.95 19.03 38.21
C GLN A 482 -8.54 18.11 39.31
N LEU A 483 -7.88 17.00 39.65
CA LEU A 483 -8.19 16.18 40.83
C LEU A 483 -7.33 16.65 42.02
N GLY A 484 -7.76 17.72 42.68
CA GLY A 484 -7.09 18.24 43.87
C GLY A 484 -7.43 17.46 45.16
N PRO A 485 -6.71 17.71 46.27
CA PRO A 485 -6.88 16.96 47.53
C PRO A 485 -8.29 17.00 48.14
N GLY A 486 -9.04 18.07 47.90
CA GLY A 486 -10.44 18.17 48.35
C GLY A 486 -11.38 17.23 47.60
N ARG A 487 -11.22 17.13 46.27
CA ARG A 487 -12.04 16.25 45.42
C ARG A 487 -11.66 14.79 45.58
N LEU A 488 -10.38 14.51 45.82
CA LEU A 488 -9.89 13.16 46.14
C LEU A 488 -10.53 12.64 47.43
N ARG A 489 -10.56 13.45 48.50
CA ARG A 489 -11.24 13.08 49.76
C ARG A 489 -12.73 12.81 49.57
N SER A 490 -13.40 13.56 48.71
CA SER A 490 -14.81 13.30 48.39
C SER A 490 -15.03 11.99 47.62
N LEU A 491 -14.08 11.57 46.78
CA LEU A 491 -14.11 10.26 46.11
C LEU A 491 -13.84 9.13 47.11
N GLU A 492 -12.85 9.29 47.99
CA GLU A 492 -12.53 8.30 49.03
C GLU A 492 -13.71 8.07 49.99
N ALA A 493 -14.48 9.12 50.31
CA ALA A 493 -15.70 9.02 51.12
C ALA A 493 -16.80 8.17 50.46
N GLU A 494 -16.83 8.11 49.12
CA GLU A 494 -17.72 7.23 48.34
C GLU A 494 -17.06 5.87 48.00
N LYS A 495 -15.99 5.50 48.71
CA LYS A 495 -15.19 4.27 48.51
C LYS A 495 -14.50 4.18 47.15
N ILE A 496 -14.24 5.31 46.50
CA ILE A 496 -13.50 5.37 45.24
C ILE A 496 -12.04 5.72 45.54
N THR A 497 -11.20 4.69 45.66
CA THR A 497 -9.82 4.81 46.14
C THR A 497 -8.77 4.45 45.09
N THR A 498 -9.12 3.62 44.12
CA THR A 498 -8.27 3.12 43.04
C THR A 498 -8.74 3.56 41.66
N ILE A 499 -7.93 3.32 40.62
CA ILE A 499 -8.34 3.54 39.23
C ILE A 499 -9.52 2.64 38.85
N GLU A 500 -9.51 1.39 39.30
CA GLU A 500 -10.58 0.42 39.07
C GLU A 500 -11.91 0.88 39.65
N ASP A 501 -11.93 1.34 40.90
CA ASP A 501 -13.15 1.86 41.54
C ASP A 501 -13.77 3.00 40.71
N LEU A 502 -12.94 3.93 40.22
CA LEU A 502 -13.39 5.06 39.39
C LEU A 502 -13.88 4.60 38.01
N LYS A 503 -13.31 3.50 37.48
CA LYS A 503 -13.67 2.95 36.17
C LYS A 503 -15.01 2.23 36.21
N GLU A 504 -15.26 1.45 37.24
CA GLU A 504 -16.47 0.63 37.37
C GLU A 504 -17.68 1.41 37.87
N THR A 505 -17.45 2.55 38.53
CA THR A 505 -18.54 3.35 39.08
C THR A 505 -19.42 4.00 38.02
N ASN A 506 -20.74 3.97 38.26
CA ASN A 506 -21.71 4.71 37.47
C ASN A 506 -21.55 6.23 37.70
N LEU A 507 -20.99 6.90 36.69
CA LEU A 507 -20.66 8.33 36.75
C LEU A 507 -21.89 9.24 36.92
N GLY A 508 -23.09 8.77 36.55
CA GLY A 508 -24.34 9.51 36.77
C GLY A 508 -24.68 9.56 38.26
N ILE A 509 -24.71 8.40 38.90
CA ILE A 509 -25.02 8.26 40.33
C ILE A 509 -23.96 8.97 41.19
N LEU A 510 -22.67 8.84 40.83
CA LEU A 510 -21.59 9.47 41.59
C LEU A 510 -21.60 11.00 41.51
N ALA A 511 -21.96 11.57 40.35
CA ALA A 511 -22.05 13.02 40.17
C ALA A 511 -23.22 13.65 40.95
N GLU A 512 -24.28 12.87 41.21
CA GLU A 512 -25.42 13.31 42.03
C GLU A 512 -25.11 13.25 43.54
N LYS A 513 -24.29 12.28 43.96
CA LYS A 513 -23.90 12.11 45.37
C LYS A 513 -22.86 13.11 45.86
N ILE A 514 -21.90 13.49 45.01
CA ILE A 514 -20.80 14.37 45.41
C ILE A 514 -21.03 15.81 44.94
N LYS A 515 -21.41 16.69 45.87
CA LYS A 515 -21.61 18.12 45.60
C LYS A 515 -20.33 18.76 45.05
N GLY A 516 -20.44 19.36 43.86
CA GLY A 516 -19.33 20.08 43.21
C GLY A 516 -18.45 19.23 42.27
N ILE A 517 -18.80 17.96 42.04
CA ILE A 517 -18.18 17.11 41.01
C ILE A 517 -19.17 16.87 39.87
N SER A 518 -18.88 17.41 38.69
CA SER A 518 -19.73 17.17 37.52
C SER A 518 -19.39 15.83 36.83
N LYS A 519 -20.38 15.23 36.16
CA LYS A 519 -20.18 14.03 35.32
C LYS A 519 -19.06 14.21 34.28
N LYS A 520 -18.90 15.43 33.74
CA LYS A 520 -17.83 15.78 32.80
C LYS A 520 -16.43 15.68 33.45
N MET A 521 -16.30 16.07 34.71
CA MET A 521 -15.02 15.97 35.42
C MET A 521 -14.64 14.52 35.71
N LEU A 522 -15.61 13.70 36.13
CA LEU A 522 -15.39 12.26 36.34
C LEU A 522 -14.95 11.55 35.04
N LEU A 523 -15.57 11.89 33.91
CA LEU A 523 -15.20 11.37 32.59
C LEU A 523 -13.76 11.74 32.22
N ASN A 524 -13.35 12.99 32.48
CA ASN A 524 -12.01 13.47 32.22
C ASN A 524 -10.96 12.77 33.09
N TRP A 525 -11.26 12.51 34.38
CA TRP A 525 -10.37 11.77 35.26
C TRP A 525 -10.24 10.31 34.85
N LYS A 526 -11.35 9.65 34.49
CA LYS A 526 -11.34 8.29 33.95
C LYS A 526 -10.45 8.18 32.70
N SER A 527 -10.60 9.11 31.77
CA SER A 527 -9.75 9.17 30.56
C SER A 527 -8.28 9.47 30.88
N ALA A 528 -7.99 10.30 31.89
CA ALA A 528 -6.63 10.56 32.34
C ALA A 528 -5.99 9.32 32.97
N CYS A 529 -6.73 8.55 33.77
CA CYS A 529 -6.28 7.28 34.34
C CYS A 529 -6.02 6.22 33.26
N GLU A 530 -6.87 6.12 32.24
CA GLU A 530 -6.67 5.18 31.11
C GLU A 530 -5.39 5.48 30.34
N LYS A 531 -5.05 6.76 30.14
CA LYS A 531 -3.78 7.19 29.54
C LYS A 531 -2.58 6.95 30.45
N LEU A 532 -2.74 6.85 31.77
CA LEU A 532 -1.64 6.54 32.68
C LEU A 532 -1.33 5.03 32.70
N ILE A 533 -2.35 4.19 32.48
CA ILE A 533 -2.19 2.73 32.35
C ILE A 533 -1.63 2.36 30.97
N ASN A 534 -2.06 3.08 29.92
CA ASN A 534 -1.61 2.92 28.53
C ASN A 534 -1.02 4.25 28.00
N PRO A 535 0.20 4.63 28.42
CA PRO A 535 0.83 5.90 28.06
C PRO A 535 1.12 6.08 26.57
#